data_AF-A0A5C7X6X0-F1
#
_entry.id   AF-A0A5C7X6X0-F1
#
_cell.length_a   1.000
_cell.length_b   1.000
_cell.length_c   1.000
_cell.angle_alpha   90.00
_cell.angle_beta   90.00
_cell.angle_gamma   90.00
#
_symmetry.space_group_name_H-M   'P 1'
#
loop_
_entity.id
_entity.type
_entity.pdbx_description
1 polymer ?
#
loop_
_entity_poly.entity_id
_entity_poly.type
_entity_poly.pdbx_seq_one_letter_code
_entity_poly.pdbx_strand_id
1 'polypeptide(L)'
;MHKLSPLTFLAFMGLSLSVNAGEFGNRCTTGLTKGVIVNADCTINETFKGNTLCFGNAEAKQVFLDSKDKQKFVDKAAAFYPKVLNGSVK
;
A
#
# COMPACT_ATOMS: atom_id res chain seq x y z
N MET A 1 -56.45 -7.90 -15.65
CA MET A 1 -55.08 -8.42 -15.82
C MET A 1 -54.35 -7.50 -16.80
N HIS A 2 -53.79 -6.39 -16.33
CA HIS A 2 -53.01 -5.46 -17.18
C HIS A 2 -51.54 -5.60 -16.80
N LYS A 3 -50.76 -6.10 -17.77
CA LYS A 3 -49.34 -6.45 -17.65
C LYS A 3 -48.53 -5.19 -17.38
N LEU A 4 -47.83 -5.16 -16.25
CA LEU A 4 -47.10 -4.01 -15.75
C LEU A 4 -45.76 -3.85 -16.49
N SER A 5 -45.67 -2.72 -17.20
CA SER A 5 -44.55 -1.79 -17.42
C SER A 5 -43.18 -2.28 -17.95
N PRO A 6 -42.70 -1.71 -19.08
CA PRO A 6 -41.35 -1.88 -19.62
C PRO A 6 -40.51 -0.61 -19.41
N LEU A 7 -40.00 -0.30 -18.21
CA LEU A 7 -39.06 0.85 -18.10
C LEU A 7 -38.28 0.93 -16.78
N THR A 8 -37.39 -0.02 -16.45
CA THR A 8 -36.35 0.27 -15.44
C THR A 8 -35.15 -0.67 -15.57
N PHE A 9 -34.34 -0.53 -16.62
CA PHE A 9 -32.99 -1.09 -16.60
C PHE A 9 -32.08 -0.10 -15.87
N LEU A 10 -32.14 -0.18 -14.54
CA LEU A 10 -31.35 0.61 -13.58
C LEU A 10 -29.86 0.31 -13.81
N ALA A 11 -29.13 1.30 -14.32
CA ALA A 11 -27.67 1.27 -14.45
C ALA A 11 -27.04 1.25 -13.05
N PHE A 12 -26.67 0.06 -12.56
CA PHE A 12 -25.90 -0.11 -11.33
C PHE A 12 -24.41 -0.02 -11.68
N MET A 13 -23.92 1.20 -11.87
CA MET A 13 -22.48 1.46 -12.06
C MET A 13 -21.83 1.43 -10.66
N GLY A 14 -21.40 0.24 -10.25
CA GLY A 14 -20.73 0.01 -8.98
C GLY A 14 -19.42 0.80 -8.91
N LEU A 15 -19.41 1.86 -8.12
CA LEU A 15 -18.20 2.62 -7.81
C LEU A 15 -17.36 1.80 -6.83
N SER A 16 -16.39 1.04 -7.33
CA SER A 16 -15.39 0.38 -6.51
C SER A 16 -14.51 1.44 -5.86
N LEU A 17 -14.84 1.80 -4.61
CA LEU A 17 -13.94 2.56 -3.74
C LEU A 17 -12.78 1.64 -3.35
N SER A 18 -11.77 1.56 -4.20
CA SER A 18 -10.50 0.93 -3.87
C SER A 18 -9.88 1.74 -2.75
N VAL A 19 -10.04 1.29 -1.49
CA VAL A 19 -9.18 1.73 -0.41
C VAL A 19 -7.78 1.26 -0.79
N ASN A 20 -7.00 2.15 -1.41
CA ASN A 20 -5.71 1.82 -1.96
C ASN A 20 -4.79 1.54 -0.78
N ALA A 21 -4.70 0.27 -0.37
CA ALA A 21 -3.76 -0.16 0.64
C ALA A 21 -2.38 0.31 0.20
N GLY A 22 -1.65 0.94 1.12
CA GLY A 22 -0.27 1.28 0.87
C GLY A 22 0.54 0.02 0.56
N GLU A 23 1.59 0.20 -0.21
CA GLU A 23 2.53 -0.87 -0.53
C GLU A 23 2.95 -1.60 0.72
N PHE A 24 3.27 -2.88 0.52
CA PHE A 24 3.65 -3.76 1.60
C PHE A 24 2.58 -3.84 2.69
N GLY A 25 1.29 -3.69 2.35
CA GLY A 25 0.19 -3.87 3.28
C GLY A 25 0.29 -2.93 4.48
N ASN A 26 0.53 -1.64 4.20
CA ASN A 26 0.67 -0.59 5.20
C ASN A 26 1.81 -0.80 6.22
N ARG A 27 2.90 -1.47 5.83
CA ARG A 27 4.11 -1.56 6.67
C ARG A 27 5.11 -0.47 6.32
N CYS A 28 5.88 -0.04 7.32
CA CYS A 28 6.94 0.94 7.14
C CYS A 28 8.00 0.41 6.17
N THR A 29 8.13 1.06 5.01
CA THR A 29 9.08 0.67 3.96
C THR A 29 10.51 0.66 4.48
N THR A 30 10.90 1.68 5.26
CA THR A 30 12.22 1.77 5.91
C THR A 30 12.43 0.72 6.99
N GLY A 31 11.37 0.27 7.67
CA GLY A 31 11.45 -0.87 8.59
C GLY A 31 11.81 -2.15 7.84
N LEU A 32 11.10 -2.41 6.73
CA LEU A 32 11.32 -3.60 5.91
C LEU A 32 12.72 -3.66 5.31
N THR A 33 13.32 -2.53 4.91
CA THR A 33 14.73 -2.52 4.43
C THR A 33 15.74 -2.88 5.52
N LYS A 34 15.38 -2.69 6.79
CA LYS A 34 16.16 -3.07 7.96
C LYS A 34 15.79 -4.47 8.50
N GLY A 35 14.84 -5.15 7.88
CA GLY A 35 14.35 -6.45 8.34
C GLY A 35 13.45 -6.37 9.58
N VAL A 36 12.83 -5.22 9.83
CA VAL A 36 11.94 -4.99 10.98
C VAL A 36 10.52 -4.76 10.50
N ILE A 37 9.56 -5.39 11.17
CA ILE A 37 8.14 -5.20 10.88
C ILE A 37 7.63 -4.06 11.74
N VAL A 38 7.24 -2.96 11.10
CA VAL A 38 6.59 -1.83 11.76
C VAL A 38 5.31 -1.54 10.99
N ASN A 39 4.17 -1.65 11.66
CA ASN A 39 2.89 -1.24 11.08
C ASN A 39 2.86 0.29 10.97
N ALA A 40 2.37 0.80 9.86
CA ALA A 40 2.13 2.21 9.64
C ALA A 40 0.66 2.42 9.31
N ASP A 41 0.04 3.47 9.84
CA ASP A 41 -1.30 3.90 9.45
C ASP A 41 -1.32 4.62 8.08
N CYS A 42 -0.14 4.73 7.42
CA CYS A 42 0.08 5.36 6.12
C CYS A 42 -0.24 6.87 6.03
N THR A 43 -0.44 7.57 7.15
CA THR A 43 -0.53 9.05 7.16
C THR A 43 0.76 9.70 6.66
N ILE A 44 1.91 9.06 6.92
CA ILE A 44 3.20 9.47 6.37
C ILE A 44 3.54 8.52 5.22
N ASN A 45 3.37 9.01 4.00
CA ASN A 45 3.59 8.25 2.78
C ASN A 45 4.39 9.04 1.74
N GLU A 46 4.90 8.33 0.74
CA GLU A 46 5.52 8.90 -0.45
C GLU A 46 5.15 8.04 -1.66
N THR A 47 4.85 8.67 -2.80
CA THR A 47 4.57 7.93 -4.04
C THR A 47 5.87 7.70 -4.81
N PHE A 48 6.18 6.44 -5.10
CA PHE A 48 7.33 6.08 -5.92
C PHE A 48 6.91 5.11 -7.03
N LYS A 49 7.13 5.51 -8.29
CA LYS A 49 6.77 4.71 -9.48
C LYS A 49 5.31 4.24 -9.51
N GLY A 50 4.39 5.08 -9.03
CA GLY A 50 2.95 4.78 -8.99
C GLY A 50 2.49 4.01 -7.74
N ASN A 51 3.43 3.65 -6.88
CA ASN A 51 3.16 2.89 -5.67
C ASN A 51 3.24 3.80 -4.42
N THR A 52 2.29 3.67 -3.50
CA THR A 52 2.26 4.45 -2.25
C THR A 52 3.05 3.73 -1.17
N LEU A 53 4.25 4.22 -0.85
CA LEU A 53 5.10 3.70 0.22
C LEU A 53 4.70 4.32 1.56
N CYS A 54 4.48 3.51 2.58
CA CYS A 54 4.16 3.99 3.93
C CYS A 54 5.40 4.01 4.83
N PHE A 55 5.40 4.95 5.78
CA PHE A 55 6.48 5.14 6.76
C PHE A 55 5.90 5.29 8.16
N GLY A 56 6.60 4.75 9.16
CA GLY A 56 6.15 4.81 10.56
C GLY A 56 6.34 6.17 11.21
N ASN A 57 7.20 7.03 10.64
CA ASN A 57 7.43 8.41 11.09
C ASN A 57 8.07 9.24 9.97
N ALA A 58 8.22 10.56 10.21
CA ALA A 58 8.79 11.49 9.25
C ALA A 58 10.27 11.19 8.94
N GLU A 59 11.05 10.76 9.94
CA GLU A 59 12.46 10.42 9.77
C GLU A 59 12.64 9.22 8.84
N ALA A 60 11.81 8.19 8.97
CA ALA A 60 11.82 7.03 8.10
C ALA A 60 11.51 7.41 6.64
N LYS A 61 10.60 8.38 6.42
CA LYS A 61 10.35 8.95 5.09
C LYS A 61 11.56 9.73 4.59
N GLN A 62 12.19 10.56 5.42
CA GLN A 62 13.39 11.30 5.02
C GLN A 62 14.55 10.37 4.62
N VAL A 63 14.76 9.26 5.34
CA VAL A 63 15.77 8.25 4.96
C VAL A 63 15.53 7.71 3.54
N PHE A 64 14.26 7.52 3.13
CA PHE A 64 13.94 7.13 1.76
C PHE A 64 14.19 8.26 0.76
N LEU A 65 13.82 9.50 1.10
CA LEU A 65 14.03 10.68 0.25
C LEU A 65 15.52 10.97 0.02
N ASP A 66 16.34 10.84 1.06
CA ASP A 66 17.80 11.01 1.06
C ASP A 66 18.55 9.84 0.42
N SER A 67 17.87 8.71 0.18
CA SER A 67 18.46 7.59 -0.52
C SER A 67 18.84 8.00 -1.95
N LYS A 68 20.13 7.84 -2.27
CA LYS A 68 20.66 8.03 -3.62
C LYS A 68 20.07 7.04 -4.62
N ASP A 69 19.71 5.85 -4.15
CA ASP A 69 19.10 4.78 -4.97
C ASP A 69 17.78 4.33 -4.33
N LYS A 70 16.71 5.02 -4.71
CA LYS A 70 15.36 4.76 -4.23
C LYS A 70 14.84 3.41 -4.71
N GLN A 71 15.23 2.96 -5.91
CA GLN A 71 14.80 1.66 -6.42
C GLN A 71 15.40 0.54 -5.56
N LYS A 72 16.71 0.54 -5.34
CA LYS A 72 17.38 -0.45 -4.48
C LYS A 72 16.85 -0.44 -3.05
N PHE A 73 16.41 0.73 -2.56
CA PHE A 73 15.75 0.84 -1.26
C PHE A 73 14.43 0.05 -1.24
N VAL A 74 13.56 0.27 -2.23
CA VAL A 74 12.29 -0.46 -2.35
C VAL A 74 12.53 -1.95 -2.61
N ASP A 75 13.52 -2.30 -3.44
CA ASP A 75 13.86 -3.71 -3.72
C ASP A 75 14.26 -4.47 -2.45
N LYS A 76 15.00 -3.82 -1.54
CA LYS A 76 15.32 -4.41 -0.23
C LYS A 76 14.07 -4.66 0.62
N ALA A 77 13.15 -3.70 0.66
CA ALA A 77 11.88 -3.87 1.38
C ALA A 77 11.06 -5.02 0.75
N ALA A 78 10.97 -5.06 -0.57
CA ALA A 78 10.28 -6.09 -1.34
C ALA A 78 10.90 -7.48 -1.14
N ALA A 79 12.23 -7.58 -1.02
CA ALA A 79 12.91 -8.85 -0.74
C ALA A 79 12.61 -9.39 0.66
N PHE A 80 12.38 -8.52 1.64
CA PHE A 80 12.05 -8.92 3.00
C PHE A 80 10.56 -9.24 3.19
N TYR A 81 9.68 -8.53 2.48
CA TYR A 81 8.24 -8.58 2.65
C TYR A 81 7.59 -9.99 2.61
N PRO A 82 8.01 -10.94 1.73
CA PRO A 82 7.46 -12.29 1.71
C PRO A 82 7.62 -13.04 3.04
N LYS A 83 8.70 -12.77 3.80
CA LYS A 83 8.93 -13.36 5.12
C LYS A 83 7.94 -12.85 6.16
N VAL A 84 7.45 -11.63 5.97
CA VAL A 84 6.41 -11.04 6.82
C VAL A 84 5.05 -11.66 6.50
N LEU A 85 4.78 -11.92 5.21
CA LEU A 85 3.52 -12.56 4.78
C LEU A 85 3.40 -14.00 5.24
N ASN A 86 4.49 -14.77 5.21
CA ASN A 86 4.48 -16.18 5.61
C ASN A 86 4.67 -16.40 7.12
N GLY A 87 4.78 -15.33 7.91
CA GLY A 87 4.96 -15.40 9.37
C GLY A 87 6.32 -15.92 9.84
N SER A 88 7.33 -15.98 8.98
CA SER A 88 8.70 -16.41 9.34
C SER A 88 9.44 -15.39 10.20
N VAL A 89 8.92 -14.18 10.31
CA VAL A 89 9.41 -13.10 11.16
C VAL A 89 8.22 -12.48 11.88
N LYS A 90 8.35 -12.22 13.18
CA LYS A 90 7.35 -11.58 14.04
C LYS A 90 7.92 -10.31 14.62
#